data_AF-A0A6H5HIJ6-F1
#
_entry.id   AF-A0A6H5HIJ6-F1
#
_cell.length_a   1.000
_cell.length_b   1.000
_cell.length_c   1.000
_cell.angle_alpha   90.00
_cell.angle_beta   90.00
_cell.angle_gamma   90.00
#
_symmetry.space_group_name_H-M   'P 1'
#
loop_
_entity.id
_entity.type
_entity.pdbx_description
1 polymer ?
#
loop_
_entity_poly.entity_id
_entity_poly.type
_entity_poly.pdbx_seq_one_letter_code
_entity_poly.pdbx_strand_id
1 'polypeptide(L)'
;MAKLVEVYRNDDQKLNKRQLPLFVDENLTMVMDLNGLGLYFGSSSVRAKEIDKFLDMYNSLTPAEARQAFSVDWKEFFAALSQTIPCVGCRRSVERLYEQLRKSGHPALEPLQITPDGTLTIKDDHFQGPRLVCTLLHNHNSRLNQLVENQFRSKKNRRCVLHSLDYQRVRAPWKEVWDIMRPQCREEVLLIDAGSLMVTLEGYLQKHRFCGECRTKVLRAYWLLVEEPEPTREKGYIPALYAGIKRCLPDKHIHLPTNTEYVTTLVARVQPDIMGSSGERHAKTLEVAQGEVITCLGLCVYERLHRIQMRLREEETTCQVLVAVAIDSLSRKFQTCVETKRGITKLELLALELTQEEIVKQQRKEMKKLKRKKRRERKAGNDSKTEDEEGDTSSDEECYIPIEDVKQFQSQVNISQRREELRKNLRAKFAQMCNNRSHKS
;
A
#
# COMPACT_ATOMS: atom_id res chain seq x y z
N MET A 1 7.07 1.34 -8.15
CA MET A 1 8.08 1.23 -7.09
C MET A 1 8.57 2.64 -6.75
N ALA A 2 8.89 2.88 -5.50
CA ALA A 2 9.61 4.04 -5.03
C ALA A 2 10.98 4.12 -5.72
N LYS A 3 11.52 5.33 -5.85
CA LYS A 3 12.83 5.57 -6.46
C LYS A 3 13.92 5.57 -5.39
N LEU A 4 15.13 5.18 -5.77
CA LEU A 4 16.31 5.26 -4.90
C LEU A 4 17.16 6.44 -5.38
N VAL A 5 17.15 7.53 -4.61
CA VAL A 5 17.60 8.84 -5.10
C VAL A 5 18.97 9.27 -4.60
N GLU A 6 19.42 8.75 -3.45
CA GLU A 6 20.70 9.11 -2.85
C GLU A 6 21.16 8.01 -1.89
N VAL A 7 22.43 8.04 -1.48
CA VAL A 7 22.95 7.24 -0.37
C VAL A 7 22.81 8.07 0.91
N TYR A 8 22.25 7.47 1.95
CA TYR A 8 22.03 8.12 3.23
C TYR A 8 23.26 7.90 4.12
N ARG A 9 24.06 8.94 4.32
CA ARG A 9 25.39 8.82 4.97
C ARG A 9 25.41 9.20 6.44
N ASN A 10 24.51 10.09 6.86
CA ASN A 10 24.45 10.57 8.23
C ASN A 10 23.01 10.92 8.60
N ASP A 11 22.68 10.77 9.89
CA ASP A 11 21.37 11.09 10.46
C ASP A 11 21.01 12.59 10.36
N ASP A 12 22.00 13.46 10.15
CA ASP A 12 21.80 14.89 9.91
C ASP A 12 21.36 15.23 8.47
N GLN A 13 21.38 14.26 7.55
CA GLN A 13 21.00 14.48 6.16
C GLN A 13 19.50 14.78 6.06
N LYS A 14 19.19 16.03 5.66
CA LYS A 14 17.80 16.47 5.53
C LYS A 14 17.11 15.78 4.36
N LEU A 15 16.09 14.98 4.68
CA LEU A 15 15.25 14.32 3.69
C LEU A 15 14.14 15.26 3.18
N ASN A 16 13.84 15.17 1.89
CA ASN A 16 12.75 15.93 1.28
C ASN A 16 11.38 15.30 1.61
N LYS A 17 10.31 15.97 1.16
CA LYS A 17 8.94 15.44 1.21
C LYS A 17 8.89 14.05 0.58
N ARG A 18 8.18 13.13 1.24
CA ARG A 18 7.98 11.75 0.77
C ARG A 18 9.26 10.93 0.62
N GLN A 19 10.32 11.30 1.35
CA GLN A 19 11.56 10.53 1.42
C GLN A 19 11.75 9.89 2.79
N LEU A 20 12.35 8.71 2.78
CA LEU A 20 12.70 7.93 3.97
C LEU A 20 14.05 7.24 3.80
N PRO A 21 14.80 7.02 4.89
CA PRO A 21 15.97 6.16 4.82
C PRO A 21 15.52 4.69 4.71
N LEU A 22 16.12 3.98 3.77
CA LEU A 22 15.98 2.55 3.52
C LEU A 22 17.23 1.85 4.01
N PHE A 23 17.13 1.18 5.14
CA PHE A 23 18.21 0.40 5.74
C PHE A 23 18.34 -0.95 5.01
N VAL A 24 19.38 -1.09 4.17
CA VAL A 24 19.60 -2.30 3.38
C VAL A 24 20.37 -3.33 4.21
N ASP A 25 21.50 -2.91 4.76
CA ASP A 25 22.37 -3.63 5.67
C ASP A 25 23.18 -2.64 6.54
N GLU A 26 24.19 -3.14 7.25
CA GLU A 26 25.01 -2.33 8.17
C GLU A 26 25.85 -1.26 7.44
N ASN A 27 26.15 -1.48 6.16
CA ASN A 27 27.08 -0.64 5.39
C ASN A 27 26.35 0.21 4.33
N LEU A 28 25.09 -0.10 4.04
CA LEU A 28 24.31 0.60 3.02
C LEU A 28 22.94 1.04 3.54
N THR A 29 22.76 2.35 3.60
CA THR A 29 21.45 3.00 3.74
C THR A 29 21.22 3.89 2.52
N MET A 30 20.03 3.81 1.92
CA MET A 30 19.66 4.60 0.75
C MET A 30 18.47 5.51 1.05
N VAL A 31 18.29 6.56 0.27
CA VAL A 31 17.08 7.40 0.35
C VAL A 31 16.02 6.86 -0.61
N MET A 32 14.92 6.36 -0.03
CA MET A 32 13.73 5.91 -0.74
C MET A 32 12.76 7.07 -0.95
N ASP A 33 12.42 7.35 -2.19
CA ASP A 33 11.47 8.39 -2.61
C ASP A 33 10.11 7.77 -3.01
N LEU A 34 9.10 8.07 -2.20
CA LEU A 34 7.75 7.51 -2.28
C LEU A 34 6.85 8.22 -3.30
N ASN A 35 7.31 9.27 -3.99
CA ASN A 35 6.49 10.00 -4.97
C ASN A 35 5.98 9.10 -6.10
N GLY A 36 6.77 8.10 -6.49
CA GLY A 36 6.40 7.12 -7.52
C GLY A 36 5.58 5.92 -7.01
N LEU A 37 5.35 5.80 -5.69
CA LEU A 37 4.67 4.64 -5.10
C LEU A 37 3.14 4.70 -5.25
N GLY A 38 2.60 5.84 -5.70
CA GLY A 38 1.16 6.01 -5.82
C GLY A 38 0.48 5.89 -4.45
N LEU A 39 1.14 6.29 -3.36
CA LEU A 39 0.47 6.54 -2.09
C LEU A 39 -0.66 7.52 -2.40
N TYR A 40 -1.90 7.03 -2.40
CA TYR A 40 -3.07 7.66 -3.03
C TYR A 40 -3.50 8.95 -2.32
N PHE A 41 -2.67 9.97 -2.42
CA PHE A 41 -2.88 11.30 -1.89
C PHE A 41 -3.28 12.20 -3.08
N GLY A 42 -4.54 12.12 -3.52
CA GLY A 42 -5.14 13.21 -4.32
C GLY A 42 -5.54 12.97 -5.78
N SER A 43 -5.68 11.75 -6.29
CA SER A 43 -6.05 11.54 -7.72
C SER A 43 -7.34 10.76 -7.97
N SER A 44 -8.16 10.48 -6.94
CA SER A 44 -9.45 9.85 -7.16
C SER A 44 -10.49 10.87 -7.61
N SER A 45 -11.06 10.67 -8.79
CA SER A 45 -12.25 11.40 -9.24
C SER A 45 -13.42 11.06 -8.32
N VAL A 46 -13.63 11.85 -7.28
CA VAL A 46 -14.78 11.72 -6.38
C VAL A 46 -16.02 12.28 -7.05
N ARG A 47 -17.14 11.55 -7.00
CA ARG A 47 -18.40 12.03 -7.60
C ARG A 47 -18.90 13.26 -6.84
N ALA A 48 -19.44 14.26 -7.54
CA ALA A 48 -19.95 15.49 -6.92
C ALA A 48 -20.88 15.21 -5.72
N LYS A 49 -21.83 14.28 -5.88
CA LYS A 49 -22.76 13.87 -4.82
C LYS A 49 -22.07 13.34 -3.54
N GLU A 50 -20.92 12.68 -3.66
CA GLU A 50 -20.17 12.17 -2.51
C GLU A 50 -19.41 13.28 -1.81
N ILE A 51 -18.89 14.24 -2.58
CA ILE A 51 -18.28 15.45 -2.04
C ILE A 51 -19.32 16.26 -1.26
N ASP A 52 -20.52 16.45 -1.81
CA ASP A 52 -21.58 17.22 -1.14
C ASP A 52 -21.99 16.57 0.18
N LYS A 53 -22.14 15.25 0.21
CA LYS A 53 -22.39 14.49 1.44
C LYS A 53 -21.26 14.63 2.47
N PHE A 54 -20.01 14.61 2.02
CA PHE A 54 -18.87 14.82 2.90
C PHE A 54 -18.85 16.26 3.46
N LEU A 55 -19.10 17.26 2.61
CA LEU A 55 -19.13 18.66 3.01
C LEU A 55 -20.25 18.92 4.03
N ASP A 56 -21.43 18.33 3.86
CA ASP A 56 -22.52 18.40 4.84
C ASP A 56 -22.09 17.86 6.21
N MET A 57 -21.41 16.70 6.24
CA MET A 57 -20.87 16.14 7.48
C MET A 57 -19.77 17.02 8.08
N TYR A 58 -18.83 17.46 7.25
CA TYR A 58 -17.69 18.26 7.69
C TYR A 58 -18.12 19.61 8.25
N ASN A 59 -19.05 20.31 7.58
CA ASN A 59 -19.55 21.61 8.00
C ASN A 59 -20.46 21.56 9.23
N SER A 60 -20.92 20.37 9.65
CA SER A 60 -21.65 20.21 10.91
C SER A 60 -20.72 20.27 12.15
N LEU A 61 -19.41 20.19 11.94
CA LEU A 61 -18.39 20.33 12.98
C LEU A 61 -17.81 21.75 12.97
N THR A 62 -17.52 22.28 14.15
CA THR A 62 -16.69 23.49 14.28
C THR A 62 -15.24 23.19 13.83
N PRO A 63 -14.43 24.21 13.51
CA PRO A 63 -13.03 24.00 13.13
C PRO A 63 -12.18 23.28 14.19
N ALA A 64 -12.51 23.43 15.48
CA ALA A 64 -11.83 22.71 16.56
C ALA A 64 -12.25 21.23 16.61
N GLU A 65 -13.56 20.98 16.50
CA GLU A 65 -14.12 19.61 16.44
C GLU A 65 -13.62 18.86 15.20
N ALA A 66 -13.50 19.53 14.05
CA ALA A 66 -12.95 18.93 12.84
C ALA A 66 -11.49 18.48 13.03
N ARG A 67 -10.64 19.30 13.65
CA ARG A 67 -9.25 18.90 13.96
C ARG A 67 -9.21 17.71 14.91
N GLN A 68 -10.03 17.71 15.96
CA GLN A 68 -10.14 16.59 16.90
C GLN A 68 -10.63 15.31 16.21
N ALA A 69 -11.58 15.43 15.28
CA ALA A 69 -12.12 14.33 14.49
C ALA A 69 -11.07 13.67 13.60
N PHE A 70 -10.02 14.41 13.23
CA PHE A 70 -8.87 13.94 12.44
C PHE A 70 -7.60 13.80 13.27
N SER A 71 -7.72 13.46 14.55
CA SER A 71 -6.60 13.29 15.47
C SER A 71 -6.70 11.93 16.18
N VAL A 72 -5.90 10.95 15.78
CA VAL A 72 -5.92 9.58 16.32
C VAL A 72 -4.67 9.35 17.16
N ASP A 73 -4.82 8.92 18.42
CA ASP A 73 -3.66 8.60 19.25
C ASP A 73 -3.02 7.25 18.87
N TRP A 74 -1.78 7.03 19.31
CA TRP A 74 -1.04 5.80 19.00
C TRP A 74 -1.73 4.52 19.50
N LYS A 75 -2.47 4.54 20.61
CA LYS A 75 -3.16 3.36 21.15
C LYS A 75 -4.34 3.00 20.25
N GLU A 76 -5.14 3.98 19.87
CA GLU A 76 -6.24 3.83 18.91
C GLU A 76 -5.72 3.31 17.55
N PHE A 77 -4.62 3.88 17.06
CA PHE A 77 -4.00 3.47 15.80
C PHE A 77 -3.52 2.01 15.85
N PHE A 78 -2.74 1.61 16.86
CA PHE A 78 -2.23 0.24 16.95
C PHE A 78 -3.34 -0.78 17.24
N ALA A 79 -4.40 -0.39 17.95
CA ALA A 79 -5.58 -1.22 18.08
C ALA A 79 -6.22 -1.49 16.70
N ALA A 80 -6.42 -0.47 15.88
CA ALA A 80 -6.92 -0.63 14.51
C ALA A 80 -5.99 -1.49 13.64
N LEU A 81 -4.68 -1.23 13.69
CA LEU A 81 -3.67 -2.03 12.98
C LEU A 81 -3.75 -3.51 13.34
N SER A 82 -3.91 -3.81 14.64
CA SER A 82 -3.98 -5.19 15.15
C SER A 82 -5.21 -5.95 14.66
N GLN A 83 -6.33 -5.25 14.48
CA GLN A 83 -7.60 -5.80 14.02
C GLN A 83 -7.63 -6.00 12.50
N THR A 84 -7.00 -5.09 11.75
CA THR A 84 -7.06 -5.10 10.29
C THR A 84 -5.96 -5.92 9.63
N ILE A 85 -4.75 -5.95 10.20
CA ILE A 85 -3.58 -6.60 9.58
C ILE A 85 -3.25 -7.92 10.30
N PRO A 86 -3.47 -9.09 9.65
CA PRO A 86 -3.24 -10.39 10.28
C PRO A 86 -1.77 -10.78 10.42
N CYS A 87 -0.89 -10.23 9.57
CA CYS A 87 0.52 -10.58 9.59
C CYS A 87 1.25 -9.83 10.71
N VAL A 88 1.74 -10.57 11.71
CA VAL A 88 2.51 -10.00 12.83
C VAL A 88 3.76 -9.25 12.36
N GLY A 89 4.42 -9.74 11.31
CA GLY A 89 5.58 -9.06 10.70
C GLY A 89 5.23 -7.66 10.21
N CYS A 90 4.18 -7.54 9.39
CA CYS A 90 3.71 -6.24 8.90
C CYS A 90 3.35 -5.29 10.05
N ARG A 91 2.70 -5.79 11.11
CA ARG A 91 2.37 -4.95 12.28
C ARG A 91 3.61 -4.38 12.95
N ARG A 92 4.61 -5.23 13.20
CA ARG A 92 5.89 -4.81 13.81
C ARG A 92 6.66 -3.83 12.91
N SER A 93 6.67 -4.05 11.60
CA SER A 93 7.32 -3.13 10.65
C SER A 93 6.64 -1.76 10.64
N VAL A 94 5.30 -1.72 10.72
CA VAL A 94 4.53 -0.48 10.83
C VAL A 94 4.77 0.21 12.16
N GLU A 95 4.78 -0.51 13.28
CA GLU A 95 5.12 0.04 14.60
C GLU A 95 6.51 0.68 14.61
N ARG A 96 7.51 0.00 14.04
CA ARG A 96 8.89 0.52 13.89
C ARG A 96 8.90 1.80 13.06
N LEU A 97 8.26 1.80 11.89
CA LEU A 97 8.23 2.98 11.01
C LEU A 97 7.48 4.14 11.67
N TYR A 98 6.37 3.87 12.35
CA TYR A 98 5.59 4.87 13.08
C TYR A 98 6.46 5.57 14.13
N GLU A 99 7.19 4.80 14.92
CA GLU A 99 8.09 5.35 15.95
C GLU A 99 9.27 6.11 15.35
N GLN A 100 9.84 5.63 14.25
CA GLN A 100 10.88 6.33 13.51
C GLN A 100 10.39 7.69 13.00
N LEU A 101 9.19 7.74 12.41
CA LEU A 101 8.58 8.98 11.93
C LEU A 101 8.26 9.94 13.09
N ARG A 102 7.78 9.42 14.22
CA ARG A 102 7.52 10.21 15.43
C ARG A 102 8.79 10.88 15.95
N LYS A 103 9.92 10.16 15.98
CA LYS A 103 11.21 10.68 16.47
C LYS A 103 11.89 11.63 15.50
N SER A 104 11.89 11.29 14.21
CA SER A 104 12.62 12.05 13.18
C SER A 104 11.85 13.27 12.66
N GLY A 105 10.51 13.24 12.71
CA GLY A 105 9.66 14.29 12.15
C GLY A 105 9.71 14.39 10.62
N HIS A 106 10.23 13.38 9.92
CA HIS A 106 10.34 13.42 8.46
C HIS A 106 8.96 13.50 7.77
N PRO A 107 8.78 14.39 6.77
CA PRO A 107 7.51 14.57 6.06
C PRO A 107 7.27 13.47 5.00
N ALA A 108 7.52 12.22 5.35
CA ALA A 108 7.45 11.08 4.44
C ALA A 108 6.03 10.75 3.98
N LEU A 109 5.03 11.05 4.81
CA LEU A 109 3.64 10.63 4.60
C LEU A 109 2.72 11.80 4.23
N GLU A 110 3.27 12.98 3.91
CA GLU A 110 2.50 14.19 3.62
C GLU A 110 1.39 13.91 2.57
N PRO A 111 0.11 14.19 2.90
CA PRO A 111 -0.37 15.12 3.94
C PRO A 111 -0.59 14.56 5.35
N LEU A 112 -0.39 13.27 5.56
CA LEU A 112 -0.45 12.67 6.90
C LEU A 112 0.81 13.04 7.69
N GLN A 113 0.64 13.29 8.99
CA GLN A 113 1.75 13.56 9.90
C GLN A 113 1.54 12.84 11.22
N ILE A 114 2.66 12.43 11.83
CA ILE A 114 2.71 11.89 13.19
C ILE A 114 3.42 12.95 14.03
N THR A 115 2.73 13.49 15.00
CA THR A 115 3.27 14.52 15.89
C THR A 115 4.24 13.91 16.92
N PRO A 116 5.12 14.71 17.56
CA PRO A 116 6.08 14.19 18.54
C PRO A 116 5.46 13.45 19.73
N ASP A 117 4.24 13.84 20.13
CA ASP A 117 3.43 13.18 21.17
C ASP A 117 2.83 11.83 20.71
N GLY A 118 2.99 11.46 19.44
CA GLY A 118 2.50 10.20 18.88
C GLY A 118 1.04 10.27 18.44
N THR A 119 0.57 11.46 18.06
CA THR A 119 -0.76 11.64 17.49
C THR A 119 -0.67 11.64 15.96
N LEU A 120 -1.45 10.78 15.32
CA LEU A 120 -1.60 10.71 13.87
C LEU A 120 -2.69 11.71 13.43
N THR A 121 -2.35 12.62 12.52
CA THR A 121 -3.28 13.63 12.01
C THR A 121 -2.98 14.03 10.55
N ILE A 122 -3.73 14.99 10.03
CA ILE A 122 -3.55 15.60 8.70
C ILE A 122 -2.95 16.99 8.92
N LYS A 123 -2.03 17.41 8.04
CA LYS A 123 -1.41 18.74 8.09
C LYS A 123 -2.46 19.86 8.02
N ASP A 124 -2.32 20.88 8.86
CA ASP A 124 -3.34 21.93 9.05
C ASP A 124 -3.78 22.64 7.77
N ASP A 125 -2.85 22.89 6.84
CA ASP A 125 -3.12 23.53 5.55
C ASP A 125 -4.23 22.81 4.75
N HIS A 126 -4.42 21.50 4.98
CA HIS A 126 -5.43 20.70 4.28
C HIS A 126 -6.85 20.91 4.82
N PHE A 127 -7.03 21.42 6.05
CA PHE A 127 -8.36 21.73 6.60
C PHE A 127 -8.98 22.97 5.98
N GLN A 128 -8.19 23.84 5.35
CA GLN A 128 -8.70 25.00 4.58
C GLN A 128 -9.42 24.56 3.29
N GLY A 129 -9.12 23.36 2.79
CA GLY A 129 -9.77 22.77 1.62
C GLY A 129 -10.45 21.45 1.97
N PRO A 130 -11.70 21.43 2.48
CA PRO A 130 -12.40 20.19 2.84
C PRO A 130 -12.50 19.16 1.70
N ARG A 131 -12.46 19.63 0.44
CA ARG A 131 -12.39 18.76 -0.75
C ARG A 131 -11.09 17.93 -0.80
N LEU A 132 -9.97 18.46 -0.32
CA LEU A 132 -8.69 17.75 -0.23
C LEU A 132 -8.80 16.60 0.78
N VAL A 133 -9.39 16.87 1.95
CA VAL A 133 -9.66 15.86 2.98
C VAL A 133 -10.63 14.80 2.44
N CYS A 134 -11.70 15.21 1.75
CA CYS A 134 -12.63 14.28 1.10
C CYS A 134 -11.90 13.33 0.13
N THR A 135 -11.04 13.88 -0.72
CA THR A 135 -10.28 13.11 -1.72
C THR A 135 -9.29 12.14 -1.07
N LEU A 136 -8.68 12.55 0.05
CA LEU A 136 -7.79 11.71 0.86
C LEU A 136 -8.53 10.48 1.43
N LEU A 137 -9.70 10.70 2.03
CA LEU A 137 -10.49 9.66 2.69
C LEU A 137 -11.32 8.82 1.70
N HIS A 138 -11.49 9.27 0.46
CA HIS A 138 -12.32 8.58 -0.51
C HIS A 138 -11.84 7.14 -0.74
N ASN A 139 -12.78 6.19 -0.75
CA ASN A 139 -12.52 4.76 -0.96
C ASN A 139 -11.53 4.11 0.03
N HIS A 140 -11.24 4.73 1.19
CA HIS A 140 -10.28 4.22 2.18
C HIS A 140 -10.49 2.74 2.54
N ASN A 141 -11.74 2.34 2.82
CA ASN A 141 -12.07 0.97 3.20
C ASN A 141 -11.78 -0.04 2.06
N SER A 142 -12.16 0.29 0.83
CA SER A 142 -11.86 -0.56 -0.34
C SER A 142 -10.35 -0.70 -0.58
N ARG A 143 -9.58 0.39 -0.41
CA ARG A 143 -8.11 0.38 -0.56
C ARG A 143 -7.47 -0.51 0.51
N LEU A 144 -7.92 -0.38 1.76
CA LEU A 144 -7.42 -1.18 2.87
C LEU A 144 -7.73 -2.66 2.69
N ASN A 145 -8.97 -3.00 2.32
CA ASN A 145 -9.35 -4.39 2.06
C ASN A 145 -8.57 -4.98 0.89
N GLN A 146 -8.46 -4.26 -0.23
CA GLN A 146 -7.67 -4.70 -1.39
C GLN A 146 -6.20 -4.93 -1.01
N LEU A 147 -5.61 -4.06 -0.19
CA LEU A 147 -4.24 -4.24 0.32
C LEU A 147 -4.13 -5.52 1.17
N VAL A 148 -5.08 -5.76 2.07
CA VAL A 148 -5.10 -6.93 2.94
C VAL A 148 -5.31 -8.23 2.15
N GLU A 149 -6.14 -8.20 1.10
CA GLU A 149 -6.43 -9.33 0.22
C GLU A 149 -5.27 -9.65 -0.72
N ASN A 150 -4.63 -8.63 -1.29
CA ASN A 150 -3.48 -8.79 -2.20
C ASN A 150 -2.21 -9.29 -1.50
N GLN A 151 -2.15 -9.22 -0.16
CA GLN A 151 -1.08 -9.84 0.59
C GLN A 151 -1.22 -11.36 0.54
N PHE A 152 -0.57 -12.00 -0.44
CA PHE A 152 -0.41 -13.46 -0.48
C PHE A 152 0.14 -13.97 0.85
N ARG A 153 -0.63 -14.84 1.49
CA ARG A 153 -0.33 -15.41 2.80
C ARG A 153 -0.29 -16.92 2.72
N SER A 154 0.66 -17.51 3.44
CA SER A 154 0.66 -18.97 3.62
C SER A 154 -0.57 -19.38 4.42
N LYS A 155 -1.31 -20.39 3.93
CA LYS A 155 -2.48 -20.98 4.60
C LYS A 155 -2.14 -21.48 6.01
N LYS A 156 -0.87 -21.83 6.28
CA LYS A 156 -0.43 -22.38 7.57
C LYS A 156 -0.14 -21.31 8.63
N ASN A 157 0.42 -20.16 8.25
CA ASN A 157 1.00 -19.22 9.23
C ASN A 157 0.45 -17.78 9.19
N ARG A 158 -0.52 -17.43 8.32
CA ARG A 158 -1.07 -16.06 8.14
C ARG A 158 -0.03 -14.95 7.87
N ARG A 159 1.26 -15.29 7.76
CA ARG A 159 2.35 -14.38 7.40
C ARG A 159 2.35 -14.14 5.89
N CYS A 160 2.66 -12.91 5.48
CA CYS A 160 2.86 -12.59 4.07
C CYS A 160 4.23 -13.09 3.60
N VAL A 161 4.43 -13.18 2.28
CA VAL A 161 5.67 -13.64 1.65
C VAL A 161 6.90 -12.82 2.08
N LEU A 162 6.74 -11.51 2.27
CA LEU A 162 7.85 -10.63 2.68
C LEU A 162 8.31 -10.85 4.13
N HIS A 163 7.43 -11.40 4.98
CA HIS A 163 7.73 -11.72 6.38
C HIS A 163 7.69 -13.24 6.68
N SER A 164 7.68 -14.07 5.63
CA SER A 164 7.88 -15.52 5.72
C SER A 164 9.30 -15.88 5.31
N LEU A 165 9.74 -17.08 5.66
CA LEU A 165 11.03 -17.61 5.21
C LEU A 165 11.08 -17.83 3.68
N ASP A 166 9.95 -17.71 2.99
CA ASP A 166 9.86 -17.89 1.54
C ASP A 166 10.39 -16.68 0.75
N TYR A 167 10.76 -15.57 1.42
CA TYR A 167 11.32 -14.39 0.76
C TYR A 167 12.58 -14.72 -0.07
N GLN A 168 13.39 -15.70 0.38
CA GLN A 168 14.58 -16.17 -0.33
C GLN A 168 14.26 -16.88 -1.66
N ARG A 169 13.03 -17.37 -1.82
CA ARG A 169 12.57 -18.02 -3.05
C ARG A 169 11.98 -17.03 -4.05
N VAL A 170 11.77 -15.78 -3.63
CA VAL A 170 11.27 -14.72 -4.51
C VAL A 170 12.38 -14.33 -5.47
N ARG A 171 12.33 -14.89 -6.67
CA ARG A 171 13.14 -14.47 -7.80
C ARG A 171 12.54 -13.19 -8.35
N ALA A 172 13.36 -12.15 -8.42
CA ALA A 172 12.92 -10.87 -8.92
C ALA A 172 13.96 -10.34 -9.92
N PRO A 173 13.53 -9.73 -11.04
CA PRO A 173 14.47 -9.21 -12.03
C PRO A 173 15.28 -8.07 -11.42
N TRP A 174 16.61 -8.20 -11.43
CA TRP A 174 17.53 -7.18 -10.92
C TRP A 174 17.41 -5.84 -11.66
N LYS A 175 16.99 -5.87 -12.94
CA LYS A 175 16.80 -4.67 -13.77
C LYS A 175 15.74 -3.73 -13.19
N GLU A 176 14.68 -4.26 -12.59
CA GLU A 176 13.62 -3.45 -11.98
C GLU A 176 14.18 -2.52 -10.90
N VAL A 177 15.03 -3.06 -10.01
CA VAL A 177 15.64 -2.27 -8.94
C VAL A 177 16.77 -1.38 -9.47
N TRP A 178 17.49 -1.81 -10.51
CA TRP A 178 18.54 -1.02 -11.15
C TRP A 178 17.99 0.26 -11.81
N ASP A 179 16.86 0.14 -12.50
CA ASP A 179 16.29 1.23 -13.31
C ASP A 179 15.69 2.35 -12.45
N ILE A 180 15.30 2.06 -11.21
CA ILE A 180 14.79 3.05 -10.25
C ILE A 180 15.90 3.75 -9.43
N MET A 181 17.14 3.27 -9.50
CA MET A 181 18.29 3.86 -8.81
C MET A 181 18.88 5.02 -9.61
N ARG A 182 19.19 6.13 -8.92
CA ARG A 182 20.03 7.20 -9.47
C ARG A 182 21.50 6.76 -9.58
N PRO A 183 22.33 7.45 -10.40
CA PRO A 183 23.72 7.06 -10.64
C PRO A 183 24.56 6.88 -9.36
N GLN A 184 24.44 7.77 -8.38
CA GLN A 184 25.16 7.68 -7.11
C GLN A 184 24.82 6.41 -6.32
N CYS A 185 23.55 5.99 -6.32
CA CYS A 185 23.13 4.73 -5.71
C CYS A 185 23.74 3.52 -6.45
N ARG A 186 23.82 3.58 -7.78
CA ARG A 186 24.42 2.52 -8.60
C ARG A 186 25.92 2.40 -8.35
N GLU A 187 26.62 3.52 -8.20
CA GLU A 187 28.04 3.54 -7.83
C GLU A 187 28.29 2.84 -6.50
N GLU A 188 27.46 3.11 -5.48
CA GLU A 188 27.57 2.46 -4.17
C GLU A 188 27.28 0.95 -4.22
N VAL A 189 26.30 0.53 -5.03
CA VAL A 189 26.01 -0.90 -5.24
C VAL A 189 27.20 -1.62 -5.88
N LEU A 190 27.92 -0.94 -6.76
CA LEU A 190 29.06 -1.49 -7.52
C LEU A 190 30.42 -1.26 -6.84
N LEU A 191 30.42 -0.70 -5.63
CA LEU A 191 31.59 -0.58 -4.77
C LEU A 191 31.65 -1.81 -3.85
N ILE A 192 32.61 -2.70 -4.10
CA ILE A 192 32.76 -3.95 -3.36
C ILE A 192 33.99 -3.84 -2.45
N ASP A 193 33.77 -4.07 -1.16
CA ASP A 193 34.84 -4.28 -0.20
C ASP A 193 35.54 -5.62 -0.44
N ALA A 194 36.87 -5.63 -0.38
CA ALA A 194 37.67 -6.83 -0.58
C ALA A 194 37.34 -7.95 0.42
N GLY A 195 37.10 -7.61 1.70
CA GLY A 195 36.69 -8.57 2.72
C GLY A 195 35.38 -9.26 2.35
N SER A 196 34.38 -8.48 1.93
CA SER A 196 33.11 -9.04 1.41
C SER A 196 33.33 -9.95 0.20
N LEU A 197 34.18 -9.57 -0.75
CA LEU A 197 34.49 -10.41 -1.90
C LEU A 197 35.19 -11.71 -1.48
N MET A 198 36.11 -11.64 -0.52
CA MET A 198 36.82 -12.81 0.01
C MET A 198 35.85 -13.82 0.62
N VAL A 199 34.89 -13.36 1.44
CA VAL A 199 33.85 -14.22 2.03
C VAL A 199 33.02 -14.90 0.93
N THR A 200 32.59 -14.15 -0.09
CA THR A 200 31.87 -14.72 -1.25
C THR A 200 32.73 -15.74 -2.01
N LEU A 201 34.02 -15.43 -2.22
CA LEU A 201 34.97 -16.29 -2.92
C LEU A 201 35.18 -17.62 -2.20
N GLU A 202 35.37 -17.61 -0.88
CA GLU A 202 35.57 -18.83 -0.09
C GLU A 202 34.34 -19.74 -0.13
N GLY A 203 33.15 -19.16 0.07
CA GLY A 203 31.88 -19.88 -0.02
C GLY A 203 31.65 -20.45 -1.42
N TYR A 204 31.99 -19.68 -2.46
CA TYR A 204 31.93 -20.12 -3.85
C TYR A 204 32.87 -21.31 -4.11
N LEU A 205 34.15 -21.19 -3.74
CA LEU A 205 35.15 -22.24 -3.92
C LEU A 205 34.77 -23.53 -3.19
N GLN A 206 34.17 -23.42 -2.00
CA GLN A 206 33.67 -24.56 -1.24
C GLN A 206 32.46 -25.21 -1.93
N LYS A 207 31.46 -24.40 -2.35
CA LYS A 207 30.25 -24.88 -3.03
C LYS A 207 30.59 -25.66 -4.32
N HIS A 208 31.58 -25.21 -5.07
CA HIS A 208 31.97 -25.80 -6.36
C HIS A 208 33.11 -26.81 -6.29
N ARG A 209 33.54 -27.22 -5.08
CA ARG A 209 34.50 -28.32 -4.85
C ARG A 209 35.80 -28.18 -5.66
N PHE A 210 36.39 -26.98 -5.70
CA PHE A 210 37.68 -26.78 -6.35
C PHE A 210 38.78 -27.60 -5.67
N CYS A 211 39.64 -28.28 -6.45
CA CYS A 211 40.83 -28.94 -5.91
C CYS A 211 41.84 -27.91 -5.34
N GLY A 212 42.76 -28.35 -4.49
CA GLY A 212 43.70 -27.46 -3.78
C GLY A 212 44.50 -26.54 -4.70
N GLU A 213 45.06 -27.08 -5.80
CA GLU A 213 45.82 -26.28 -6.76
C GLU A 213 44.97 -25.21 -7.46
N CYS A 214 43.75 -25.55 -7.86
CA CYS A 214 42.84 -24.59 -8.49
C CYS A 214 42.40 -23.53 -7.48
N ARG A 215 42.16 -23.91 -6.21
CA ARG A 215 41.84 -22.96 -5.13
C ARG A 215 42.95 -21.93 -4.97
N THR A 216 44.22 -22.36 -4.90
CA THR A 216 45.37 -21.46 -4.79
C THR A 216 45.48 -20.52 -5.99
N LYS A 217 45.22 -20.98 -7.22
CA LYS A 217 45.20 -20.12 -8.41
C LYS A 217 44.10 -19.05 -8.37
N VAL A 218 42.89 -19.42 -7.94
CA VAL A 218 41.79 -18.46 -7.77
C VAL A 218 42.11 -17.43 -6.69
N LEU A 219 42.66 -17.86 -5.56
CA LEU A 219 43.12 -16.95 -4.50
C LEU A 219 44.22 -16.01 -4.99
N ARG A 220 45.17 -16.51 -5.80
CA ARG A 220 46.19 -15.65 -6.43
C ARG A 220 45.54 -14.60 -7.33
N ALA A 221 44.58 -14.97 -8.16
CA ALA A 221 43.85 -14.02 -9.02
C ALA A 221 43.09 -12.95 -8.23
N TYR A 222 42.59 -13.29 -7.03
CA TYR A 222 41.97 -12.35 -6.10
C TYR A 222 43.00 -11.36 -5.52
N TRP A 223 44.15 -11.84 -5.03
CA TRP A 223 45.20 -10.96 -4.48
C TRP A 223 45.78 -10.03 -5.55
N LEU A 224 45.89 -10.49 -6.80
CA LEU A 224 46.27 -9.63 -7.93
C LEU A 224 45.25 -8.50 -8.18
N LEU A 225 43.98 -8.74 -7.90
CA LEU A 225 42.93 -7.73 -8.03
C LEU A 225 42.93 -6.74 -6.87
N VAL A 226 43.21 -7.18 -5.64
CA VAL A 226 43.00 -6.35 -4.44
C VAL A 226 44.27 -5.71 -3.89
N GLU A 227 45.41 -6.39 -3.97
CA GLU A 227 46.63 -5.97 -3.25
C GLU A 227 47.81 -5.66 -4.18
N GLU A 228 47.92 -6.34 -5.33
CA GLU A 228 49.08 -6.17 -6.23
C GLU A 228 49.02 -4.86 -7.03
N PRO A 229 49.99 -3.94 -6.90
CA PRO A 229 50.00 -2.70 -7.67
C PRO A 229 50.13 -2.94 -9.18
N GLU A 230 50.98 -3.89 -9.58
CA GLU A 230 51.33 -4.17 -10.99
C GLU A 230 50.96 -5.61 -11.42
N PRO A 231 49.67 -5.95 -11.49
CA PRO A 231 49.22 -7.33 -11.72
C PRO A 231 49.59 -7.87 -13.11
N THR A 232 49.87 -6.99 -14.08
CA THR A 232 50.25 -7.36 -15.45
C THR A 232 51.61 -8.03 -15.56
N ARG A 233 52.44 -7.96 -14.50
CA ARG A 233 53.73 -8.68 -14.44
C ARG A 233 53.55 -10.16 -14.18
N GLU A 234 52.41 -10.58 -13.63
CA GLU A 234 52.14 -12.00 -13.35
C GLU A 234 51.96 -12.80 -14.65
N LYS A 235 52.67 -13.92 -14.77
CA LYS A 235 52.59 -14.79 -15.95
C LYS A 235 51.18 -15.36 -16.12
N GLY A 236 50.63 -15.17 -17.32
CA GLY A 236 49.30 -15.68 -17.69
C GLY A 236 48.14 -14.79 -17.22
N TYR A 237 48.44 -13.61 -16.67
CA TYR A 237 47.44 -12.61 -16.33
C TYR A 237 46.91 -11.96 -17.62
N ILE A 238 45.59 -11.88 -17.73
CA ILE A 238 44.89 -11.28 -18.87
C ILE A 238 44.28 -9.94 -18.43
N PRO A 239 44.86 -8.79 -18.81
CA PRO A 239 44.36 -7.47 -18.40
C PRO A 239 42.95 -7.17 -18.91
N ALA A 240 42.60 -7.68 -20.09
CA ALA A 240 41.30 -7.47 -20.72
C ALA A 240 40.13 -8.01 -19.87
N LEU A 241 40.35 -9.05 -19.07
CA LEU A 241 39.32 -9.63 -18.20
C LEU A 241 38.88 -8.68 -17.08
N TYR A 242 39.79 -7.85 -16.58
CA TYR A 242 39.50 -6.86 -15.53
C TYR A 242 39.38 -5.43 -16.10
N ALA A 243 39.22 -5.28 -17.41
CA ALA A 243 39.10 -3.97 -18.05
C ALA A 243 37.94 -3.16 -17.46
N GLY A 244 38.23 -1.90 -17.12
CA GLY A 244 37.26 -0.97 -16.53
C GLY A 244 37.04 -1.11 -15.02
N ILE A 245 37.57 -2.16 -14.37
CA ILE A 245 37.53 -2.30 -12.91
C ILE A 245 38.58 -1.36 -12.31
N LYS A 246 38.17 -0.44 -11.44
CA LYS A 246 39.08 0.44 -10.70
C LYS A 246 39.33 -0.14 -9.31
N ARG A 247 40.54 0.06 -8.80
CA ARG A 247 41.02 -0.50 -7.53
C ARG A 247 41.46 0.61 -6.61
N CYS A 248 40.97 0.62 -5.37
CA CYS A 248 41.52 1.42 -4.29
C CYS A 248 42.36 0.48 -3.40
N LEU A 249 43.68 0.47 -3.56
CA LEU A 249 44.57 -0.41 -2.79
C LEU A 249 44.62 -0.06 -1.29
N PRO A 250 44.67 1.23 -0.88
CA PRO A 250 44.72 1.58 0.55
C PRO A 250 43.45 1.15 1.31
N ASP A 251 42.28 1.45 0.74
CA ASP A 251 40.99 1.15 1.36
C ASP A 251 40.46 -0.24 0.99
N LYS A 252 41.19 -0.98 0.14
CA LYS A 252 40.82 -2.30 -0.40
C LYS A 252 39.42 -2.34 -1.03
N HIS A 253 39.05 -1.31 -1.78
CA HIS A 253 37.79 -1.24 -2.52
C HIS A 253 37.95 -1.57 -4.01
N ILE A 254 36.93 -2.21 -4.57
CA ILE A 254 36.82 -2.55 -5.99
C ILE A 254 35.61 -1.79 -6.57
N HIS A 255 35.84 -0.96 -7.57
CA HIS A 255 34.77 -0.20 -8.24
C HIS A 255 34.51 -0.77 -9.62
N LEU A 256 33.30 -1.31 -9.82
CA LEU A 256 32.90 -1.87 -11.10
C LEU A 256 32.29 -0.80 -12.03
N PRO A 257 32.37 -0.98 -13.36
CA PRO A 257 31.71 -0.11 -14.32
C PRO A 257 30.19 0.00 -14.09
N THR A 258 29.67 1.23 -14.07
CA THR A 258 28.25 1.53 -13.82
C THR A 258 27.33 1.42 -15.03
N ASN A 259 27.87 1.03 -16.19
CA ASN A 259 27.06 0.88 -17.39
C ASN A 259 26.18 -0.37 -17.31
N THR A 260 24.92 -0.25 -17.74
CA THR A 260 23.92 -1.32 -17.61
C THR A 260 24.29 -2.57 -18.40
N GLU A 261 25.03 -2.44 -19.50
CA GLU A 261 25.47 -3.58 -20.31
C GLU A 261 26.48 -4.45 -19.57
N TYR A 262 27.47 -3.84 -18.91
CA TYR A 262 28.44 -4.52 -18.06
C TYR A 262 27.74 -5.28 -16.92
N VAL A 263 26.81 -4.63 -16.21
CA VAL A 263 26.04 -5.27 -15.13
C VAL A 263 25.18 -6.40 -15.69
N THR A 264 24.60 -6.25 -16.88
CA THR A 264 23.82 -7.31 -17.53
C THR A 264 24.68 -8.54 -17.81
N THR A 265 25.87 -8.35 -18.39
CA THR A 265 26.82 -9.43 -18.67
C THR A 265 27.31 -10.08 -17.39
N LEU A 266 27.60 -9.27 -16.36
CA LEU A 266 28.05 -9.75 -15.05
C LEU A 266 26.99 -10.60 -14.35
N VAL A 267 25.73 -10.15 -14.33
CA VAL A 267 24.62 -10.90 -13.73
C VAL A 267 24.26 -12.15 -14.55
N ALA A 268 24.40 -12.10 -15.88
CA ALA A 268 24.21 -13.28 -16.74
C ALA A 268 25.21 -14.39 -16.40
N ARG A 269 26.47 -14.02 -16.09
CA ARG A 269 27.54 -14.97 -15.73
C ARG A 269 27.21 -15.81 -14.50
N VAL A 270 26.46 -15.26 -13.55
CA VAL A 270 26.15 -15.92 -12.27
C VAL A 270 24.81 -16.66 -12.25
N GLN A 271 24.01 -16.57 -13.33
CA GLN A 271 22.72 -17.27 -13.43
C GLN A 271 22.81 -18.77 -13.12
N PRO A 272 23.80 -19.54 -13.62
CA PRO A 272 23.91 -20.97 -13.31
C PRO A 272 24.02 -21.24 -11.81
N ASP A 273 24.77 -20.40 -11.10
CA ASP A 273 25.04 -20.55 -9.67
C ASP A 273 23.82 -20.17 -8.82
N ILE A 274 23.03 -19.19 -9.27
CA ILE A 274 21.73 -18.79 -8.70
C ILE A 274 20.68 -19.88 -8.91
N MET A 275 20.70 -20.53 -10.07
CA MET A 275 19.80 -21.64 -10.41
C MET A 275 20.13 -22.94 -9.67
N GLY A 276 21.18 -22.95 -8.84
CA GLY A 276 21.56 -24.09 -8.03
C GLY A 276 22.41 -25.11 -8.77
N SER A 277 23.02 -24.74 -9.90
CA SER A 277 24.02 -25.59 -10.55
C SER A 277 25.22 -25.75 -9.62
N SER A 278 25.41 -26.95 -9.07
CA SER A 278 26.54 -27.29 -8.20
C SER A 278 27.35 -28.40 -8.85
N GLY A 279 28.20 -28.00 -9.80
CA GLY A 279 29.19 -28.86 -10.44
C GLY A 279 30.58 -28.64 -9.87
N GLU A 280 31.42 -29.66 -9.98
CA GLU A 280 32.86 -29.53 -9.80
C GLU A 280 33.42 -28.56 -10.85
N ARG A 281 34.25 -27.62 -10.42
CA ARG A 281 34.92 -26.65 -11.29
C ARG A 281 36.43 -26.69 -11.10
N HIS A 282 37.17 -26.36 -12.17
CA HIS A 282 38.63 -26.28 -12.14
C HIS A 282 39.13 -25.00 -12.81
N ALA A 283 40.12 -24.36 -12.19
CA ALA A 283 40.83 -23.21 -12.73
C ALA A 283 42.28 -23.61 -13.04
N LYS A 284 42.48 -24.25 -14.20
CA LYS A 284 43.81 -24.77 -14.58
C LYS A 284 44.80 -23.67 -14.95
N THR A 285 44.31 -22.57 -15.53
CA THR A 285 45.09 -21.39 -15.94
C THR A 285 44.72 -20.18 -15.09
N LEU A 286 45.60 -19.17 -15.07
CA LEU A 286 45.34 -17.91 -14.37
C LEU A 286 44.18 -17.14 -15.00
N GLU A 287 44.02 -17.21 -16.33
CA GLU A 287 42.85 -16.65 -17.04
C GLU A 287 41.52 -17.22 -16.52
N VAL A 288 41.41 -18.55 -16.37
CA VAL A 288 40.21 -19.18 -15.81
C VAL A 288 40.02 -18.74 -14.35
N ALA A 289 41.10 -18.66 -13.58
CA ALA A 289 41.05 -18.19 -12.20
C ALA A 289 40.56 -16.72 -12.09
N GLN A 290 41.03 -15.81 -12.95
CA GLN A 290 40.49 -14.45 -13.05
C GLN A 290 39.01 -14.47 -13.41
N GLY A 291 38.61 -15.36 -14.31
CA GLY A 291 37.22 -15.58 -14.64
C GLY A 291 36.35 -15.96 -13.43
N GLU A 292 36.84 -16.83 -12.54
CA GLU A 292 36.12 -17.21 -11.32
C GLU A 292 36.01 -16.04 -10.31
N VAL A 293 37.01 -15.17 -10.23
CA VAL A 293 36.93 -13.93 -9.44
C VAL A 293 35.85 -12.99 -9.99
N ILE A 294 35.71 -12.86 -11.32
CA ILE A 294 34.62 -12.08 -11.95
C ILE A 294 33.26 -12.69 -11.63
N THR A 295 33.15 -14.02 -11.67
CA THR A 295 31.92 -14.71 -11.24
C THR A 295 31.57 -14.33 -9.79
N CYS A 296 32.55 -14.29 -8.88
CA CYS A 296 32.33 -13.91 -7.49
C CYS A 296 31.95 -12.42 -7.33
N LEU A 297 32.56 -11.51 -8.09
CA LEU A 297 32.13 -10.10 -8.15
C LEU A 297 30.65 -9.99 -8.58
N GLY A 298 30.25 -10.79 -9.57
CA GLY A 298 28.87 -10.84 -10.02
C GLY A 298 27.91 -11.37 -8.96
N LEU A 299 28.35 -12.33 -8.13
CA LEU A 299 27.56 -12.84 -7.01
C LEU A 299 27.36 -11.74 -5.96
N CYS A 300 28.41 -11.01 -5.58
CA CYS A 300 28.30 -9.88 -4.66
C CYS A 300 27.28 -8.83 -5.16
N VAL A 301 27.38 -8.44 -6.44
CA VAL A 301 26.44 -7.47 -7.04
C VAL A 301 25.01 -8.00 -7.05
N TYR A 302 24.81 -9.24 -7.50
CA TYR A 302 23.49 -9.86 -7.57
C TYR A 302 22.83 -9.96 -6.20
N GLU A 303 23.54 -10.45 -5.19
CA GLU A 303 23.03 -10.59 -3.82
C GLU A 303 22.69 -9.22 -3.22
N ARG A 304 23.53 -8.21 -3.46
CA ARG A 304 23.27 -6.83 -3.00
C ARG A 304 22.03 -6.25 -3.68
N LEU A 305 21.89 -6.38 -5.00
CA LEU A 305 20.70 -5.93 -5.74
C LEU A 305 19.44 -6.63 -5.26
N HIS A 306 19.49 -7.96 -5.06
CA HIS A 306 18.37 -8.74 -4.53
C HIS A 306 17.97 -8.27 -3.14
N ARG A 307 18.94 -8.06 -2.25
CA ARG A 307 18.71 -7.53 -0.89
C ARG A 307 18.03 -6.16 -0.93
N ILE A 308 18.54 -5.23 -1.74
CA ILE A 308 17.94 -3.90 -1.90
C ILE A 308 16.51 -4.02 -2.39
N GLN A 309 16.25 -4.85 -3.40
CA GLN A 309 14.91 -5.03 -3.95
C GLN A 309 13.93 -5.58 -2.91
N MET A 310 14.36 -6.56 -2.10
CA MET A 310 13.51 -7.14 -1.05
C MET A 310 13.24 -6.14 0.07
N ARG A 311 14.26 -5.41 0.52
CA ARG A 311 14.11 -4.34 1.53
C ARG A 311 13.21 -3.22 1.03
N LEU A 312 13.38 -2.80 -0.21
CA LEU A 312 12.54 -1.79 -0.82
C LEU A 312 11.07 -2.24 -0.86
N ARG A 313 10.77 -3.47 -1.30
CA ARG A 313 9.40 -4.01 -1.32
C ARG A 313 8.80 -4.12 0.10
N GLU A 314 9.61 -4.49 1.08
CA GLU A 314 9.21 -4.55 2.50
C GLU A 314 8.82 -3.15 3.03
N GLU A 315 9.66 -2.15 2.83
CA GLU A 315 9.39 -0.77 3.28
C GLU A 315 8.26 -0.11 2.50
N GLU A 316 8.16 -0.33 1.19
CA GLU A 316 7.02 0.12 0.37
C GLU A 316 5.71 -0.42 0.94
N THR A 317 5.65 -1.73 1.20
CA THR A 317 4.47 -2.38 1.78
C THR A 317 4.16 -1.82 3.16
N THR A 318 5.19 -1.58 3.97
CA THR A 318 5.05 -1.01 5.31
C THR A 318 4.45 0.41 5.24
N CYS A 319 4.94 1.25 4.33
CA CYS A 319 4.38 2.59 4.10
C CYS A 319 2.93 2.52 3.64
N GLN A 320 2.61 1.63 2.69
CA GLN A 320 1.23 1.46 2.19
C GLN A 320 0.27 1.00 3.29
N VAL A 321 0.67 0.02 4.12
CA VAL A 321 -0.13 -0.46 5.25
C VAL A 321 -0.35 0.67 6.25
N LEU A 322 0.72 1.38 6.64
CA LEU A 322 0.64 2.49 7.59
C LEU A 322 -0.33 3.55 7.08
N VAL A 323 -0.18 4.01 5.84
CA VAL A 323 -1.05 5.03 5.23
C VAL A 323 -2.50 4.54 5.13
N ALA A 324 -2.73 3.30 4.70
CA ALA A 324 -4.09 2.78 4.54
C ALA A 324 -4.82 2.65 5.89
N VAL A 325 -4.14 2.14 6.92
CA VAL A 325 -4.69 2.05 8.28
C VAL A 325 -4.88 3.45 8.87
N ALA A 326 -3.93 4.36 8.66
CA ALA A 326 -4.02 5.74 9.13
C ALA A 326 -5.26 6.45 8.59
N ILE A 327 -5.48 6.38 7.27
CA ILE A 327 -6.65 6.99 6.61
C ILE A 327 -7.95 6.33 7.11
N ASP A 328 -7.98 5.01 7.27
CA ASP A 328 -9.16 4.30 7.79
C ASP A 328 -9.47 4.70 9.25
N SER A 329 -8.46 4.76 10.12
CA SER A 329 -8.62 5.22 11.51
C SER A 329 -9.13 6.67 11.58
N LEU A 330 -8.55 7.58 10.79
CA LEU A 330 -9.00 8.97 10.68
C LEU A 330 -10.44 9.07 10.18
N SER A 331 -10.79 8.29 9.15
CA SER A 331 -12.16 8.29 8.61
C SER A 331 -13.18 7.75 9.61
N ARG A 332 -12.84 6.70 10.37
CA ARG A 332 -13.72 6.14 11.40
C ARG A 332 -13.92 7.13 12.55
N LYS A 333 -12.84 7.75 13.02
CA LYS A 333 -12.92 8.76 14.09
C LYS A 333 -13.77 9.96 13.66
N PHE A 334 -13.57 10.44 12.44
CA PHE A 334 -14.43 11.48 11.86
C PHE A 334 -15.90 11.08 11.85
N GLN A 335 -16.23 9.88 11.38
CA GLN A 335 -17.60 9.39 11.36
C GLN A 335 -18.20 9.33 12.77
N THR A 336 -17.46 8.83 13.76
CA THR A 336 -17.92 8.76 15.16
C THR A 336 -18.15 10.16 15.74
N CYS A 337 -17.28 11.14 15.45
CA CYS A 337 -17.48 12.53 15.89
C CYS A 337 -18.72 13.16 15.27
N VAL A 338 -18.96 12.94 13.97
CA VAL A 338 -20.16 13.44 13.27
C VAL A 338 -21.43 12.81 13.84
N GLU A 339 -21.44 11.50 14.06
CA GLU A 339 -22.59 10.79 14.66
C GLU A 339 -22.89 11.31 16.08
N THR A 340 -21.84 11.53 16.87
CA THR A 340 -21.96 12.10 18.21
C THR A 340 -22.54 13.51 18.16
N LYS A 341 -22.08 14.36 17.23
CA LYS A 341 -22.56 15.73 17.08
C LYS A 341 -24.01 15.81 16.61
N ARG A 342 -24.39 14.96 15.66
CA ARG A 342 -25.75 14.92 15.09
C ARG A 342 -26.74 14.17 15.99
N GLY A 343 -26.26 13.38 16.94
CA GLY A 343 -27.09 12.55 17.82
C GLY A 343 -27.80 11.41 17.10
N ILE A 344 -27.34 11.04 15.90
CA ILE A 344 -27.90 9.96 15.09
C ILE A 344 -26.78 9.20 14.39
N THR A 345 -26.85 7.88 14.47
CA THR A 345 -25.85 6.99 13.85
C THR A 345 -26.08 6.87 12.35
N LYS A 346 -25.05 6.51 11.58
CA LYS A 346 -25.19 6.22 10.14
C LYS A 346 -26.19 5.11 9.85
N LEU A 347 -26.27 4.10 10.72
CA LEU A 347 -27.23 3.01 10.59
C LEU A 347 -28.67 3.51 10.74
N GLU A 348 -28.92 4.40 11.70
CA GLU A 348 -30.23 5.01 11.90
C GLU A 348 -30.62 5.95 10.75
N LEU A 349 -29.67 6.74 10.23
CA LEU A 349 -29.90 7.54 9.02
C LEU A 349 -30.28 6.66 7.82
N LEU A 350 -29.56 5.56 7.59
CA LEU A 350 -29.88 4.59 6.55
C LEU A 350 -31.26 3.97 6.74
N ALA A 351 -31.63 3.63 7.97
CA ALA A 351 -32.95 3.12 8.28
C ALA A 351 -34.04 4.15 7.95
N LEU A 352 -33.83 5.43 8.27
CA LEU A 352 -34.75 6.51 7.92
C LEU A 352 -34.87 6.69 6.40
N GLU A 353 -33.74 6.73 5.68
CA GLU A 353 -33.73 6.83 4.21
C GLU A 353 -34.50 5.69 3.54
N LEU A 354 -34.25 4.44 3.96
CA LEU A 354 -34.96 3.26 3.44
C LEU A 354 -36.47 3.35 3.72
N THR A 355 -36.86 3.80 4.92
CA THR A 355 -38.30 3.98 5.23
C THR A 355 -38.94 5.05 4.35
N GLN A 356 -38.23 6.14 4.06
CA GLN A 356 -38.74 7.20 3.20
C GLN A 356 -38.85 6.74 1.74
N GLU A 357 -37.87 5.99 1.24
CA GLU A 357 -37.93 5.37 -0.10
C GLU A 357 -39.10 4.39 -0.22
N GLU A 358 -39.37 3.58 0.81
CA GLU A 358 -40.52 2.69 0.86
C GLU A 358 -41.85 3.46 0.82
N ILE A 359 -41.96 4.56 1.58
CA ILE A 359 -43.15 5.44 1.58
C ILE A 359 -43.38 6.01 0.18
N VAL A 360 -42.34 6.57 -0.46
CA VAL A 360 -42.44 7.13 -1.82
C VAL A 360 -42.84 6.05 -2.82
N LYS A 361 -42.30 4.83 -2.69
CA LYS A 361 -42.65 3.70 -3.57
C LYS A 361 -44.10 3.26 -3.36
N GLN A 362 -44.61 3.26 -2.14
CA GLN A 362 -46.02 2.97 -1.83
C GLN A 362 -46.94 4.06 -2.41
N GLN A 363 -46.63 5.34 -2.16
CA GLN A 363 -47.38 6.47 -2.72
C GLN A 363 -47.44 6.43 -4.25
N ARG A 364 -46.31 6.13 -4.92
CA ARG A 364 -46.29 5.94 -6.39
C ARG A 364 -47.16 4.78 -6.86
N LYS A 365 -47.21 3.67 -6.12
CA LYS A 365 -48.08 2.52 -6.43
C LYS A 365 -49.56 2.90 -6.26
N GLU A 366 -49.90 3.62 -5.22
CA GLU A 366 -51.28 4.07 -4.96
C GLU A 366 -51.73 5.10 -6.00
N MET A 367 -50.89 6.06 -6.35
CA MET A 367 -51.15 6.99 -7.46
C MET A 367 -51.40 6.28 -8.78
N LYS A 368 -50.63 5.22 -9.09
CA LYS A 368 -50.88 4.38 -10.27
C LYS A 368 -52.21 3.63 -10.20
N LYS A 369 -52.61 3.12 -9.03
CA LYS A 369 -53.92 2.47 -8.83
C LYS A 369 -55.06 3.47 -9.00
N LEU A 370 -54.94 4.67 -8.43
CA LEU A 370 -55.94 5.72 -8.52
C LEU A 370 -56.11 6.21 -9.97
N LYS A 371 -55.00 6.42 -10.70
CA LYS A 371 -55.02 6.74 -12.14
C LYS A 371 -55.72 5.64 -12.96
N ARG A 372 -55.47 4.35 -12.66
CA ARG A 372 -56.17 3.23 -13.32
C ARG A 372 -57.66 3.19 -12.99
N LYS A 373 -58.06 3.47 -11.75
CA LYS A 373 -59.47 3.54 -11.34
C LYS A 373 -60.20 4.66 -12.07
N LYS A 374 -59.64 5.88 -12.08
CA LYS A 374 -60.20 7.02 -12.82
C LYS A 374 -60.31 6.76 -14.33
N ARG A 375 -59.34 6.06 -14.95
CA ARG A 375 -59.42 5.62 -16.36
C ARG A 375 -60.57 4.62 -16.59
N ARG A 376 -60.80 3.68 -15.66
CA ARG A 376 -61.91 2.72 -15.74
C ARG A 376 -63.28 3.37 -15.55
N GLU A 377 -63.41 4.32 -14.61
CA GLU A 377 -64.63 5.09 -14.39
C GLU A 377 -64.97 5.96 -15.61
N ARG A 378 -63.97 6.60 -16.24
CA ARG A 378 -64.15 7.31 -17.52
C ARG A 378 -64.59 6.39 -18.67
N LYS A 379 -64.17 5.13 -18.66
CA LYS A 379 -64.56 4.13 -19.67
C LYS A 379 -65.94 3.50 -19.38
N ALA A 380 -66.40 3.51 -18.12
CA ALA A 380 -67.71 3.01 -17.70
C ALA A 380 -68.84 4.05 -17.77
N GLY A 381 -68.51 5.35 -17.80
CA GLY A 381 -69.47 6.44 -17.97
C GLY A 381 -69.73 6.84 -19.43
N ASN A 382 -69.03 6.24 -20.39
CA ASN A 382 -69.21 6.52 -21.82
C ASN A 382 -69.78 5.29 -22.53
N ASP A 383 -71.07 5.02 -22.28
CA ASP A 383 -71.87 4.11 -23.10
C ASP A 383 -72.46 4.90 -24.28
N SER A 384 -71.57 5.40 -25.14
CA SER A 384 -71.89 5.73 -26.53
C SER A 384 -70.61 5.68 -27.36
N LYS A 385 -70.70 4.94 -28.46
CA LYS A 385 -69.65 4.50 -29.38
C LYS A 385 -68.70 5.61 -29.82
N THR A 386 -67.39 5.34 -29.80
CA THR A 386 -66.50 5.37 -30.98
C THR A 386 -65.14 4.78 -30.61
N GLU A 387 -64.62 3.92 -31.48
CA GLU A 387 -63.31 3.26 -31.40
C GLU A 387 -62.18 4.20 -31.88
N ASP A 388 -61.10 4.18 -31.09
CA ASP A 388 -59.66 4.31 -31.39
C ASP A 388 -59.11 5.40 -32.34
N GLU A 389 -58.26 6.28 -31.78
CA GLU A 389 -56.80 6.24 -32.07
C GLU A 389 -55.98 6.99 -31.00
N GLU A 390 -54.76 6.49 -30.79
CA GLU A 390 -53.85 6.75 -29.68
C GLU A 390 -53.06 8.08 -29.79
N GLY A 391 -52.69 8.66 -28.64
CA GLY A 391 -51.74 9.76 -28.55
C GLY A 391 -51.29 10.00 -27.10
N ASP A 392 -50.13 9.46 -26.75
CA ASP A 392 -49.53 9.52 -25.41
C ASP A 392 -48.70 10.80 -25.18
N THR A 393 -48.83 11.30 -23.95
CA THR A 393 -47.94 12.12 -23.11
C THR A 393 -47.37 13.47 -23.58
N SER A 394 -47.70 14.53 -22.82
CA SER A 394 -46.77 15.21 -21.89
C SER A 394 -47.40 16.50 -21.33
N SER A 395 -47.64 16.55 -20.02
CA SER A 395 -47.58 17.81 -19.25
C SER A 395 -47.51 17.48 -17.76
N ASP A 396 -46.30 17.60 -17.23
CA ASP A 396 -46.00 17.71 -15.80
C ASP A 396 -46.45 19.09 -15.31
N GLU A 397 -47.74 19.25 -14.99
CA GLU A 397 -48.17 20.33 -14.08
C GLU A 397 -48.51 19.77 -12.71
N GLU A 398 -47.93 20.43 -11.71
CA GLU A 398 -48.06 20.20 -10.28
C GLU A 398 -49.51 20.00 -9.86
N CYS A 399 -49.84 18.81 -9.35
CA CYS A 399 -51.14 18.56 -8.74
C CYS A 399 -50.95 18.52 -7.22
N TYR A 400 -51.12 19.68 -6.57
CA TYR A 400 -51.14 19.83 -5.12
C TYR A 400 -52.30 19.02 -4.51
N ILE A 401 -52.04 18.34 -3.39
CA ILE A 401 -53.02 17.51 -2.67
C ILE A 401 -53.66 18.35 -1.56
N PRO A 402 -54.99 18.42 -1.45
CA PRO A 402 -55.68 19.07 -0.34
C PRO A 402 -55.31 18.42 1.01
N ILE A 403 -55.03 19.25 2.02
CA ILE A 403 -54.56 18.83 3.34
C ILE A 403 -55.62 17.97 4.05
N GLU A 404 -56.88 18.14 3.68
CA GLU A 404 -58.04 17.40 4.20
C GLU A 404 -57.96 15.90 3.83
N ASP A 405 -57.56 15.56 2.60
CA ASP A 405 -57.41 14.18 2.14
C ASP A 405 -56.25 13.47 2.85
N VAL A 406 -55.19 14.22 3.15
CA VAL A 406 -54.04 13.73 3.92
C VAL A 406 -54.43 13.43 5.37
N LYS A 407 -55.23 14.31 6.01
CA LYS A 407 -55.71 14.12 7.38
C LYS A 407 -56.71 12.97 7.50
N GLN A 408 -57.59 12.80 6.52
CA GLN A 408 -58.56 11.70 6.50
C GLN A 408 -57.87 10.34 6.37
N PHE A 409 -56.83 10.23 5.54
CA PHE A 409 -56.05 8.99 5.41
C PHE A 409 -55.24 8.67 6.68
N GLN A 410 -54.65 9.68 7.33
CA GLN A 410 -53.95 9.52 8.61
C GLN A 410 -54.87 9.02 9.74
N SER A 411 -56.16 9.36 9.72
CA SER A 411 -57.14 8.88 10.70
C SER A 411 -57.61 7.43 10.48
N GLN A 412 -57.45 6.88 9.27
CA GLN A 412 -57.96 5.54 8.92
C GLN A 412 -56.94 4.42 9.10
N VAL A 413 -55.64 4.74 9.16
CA VAL A 413 -54.58 3.74 9.28
C VAL A 413 -53.84 3.95 10.59
N ASN A 414 -53.85 2.94 11.46
CA ASN A 414 -53.17 2.95 12.74
C ASN A 414 -51.64 2.75 12.56
N ILE A 415 -51.03 3.65 11.79
CA ILE A 415 -49.63 3.62 11.37
C ILE A 415 -48.72 3.64 12.60
N SER A 416 -49.10 4.36 13.66
CA SER A 416 -48.35 4.42 14.92
C SER A 416 -48.25 3.04 15.59
N GLN A 417 -49.33 2.27 15.67
CA GLN A 417 -49.31 0.91 16.25
C GLN A 417 -48.46 -0.05 15.42
N ARG A 418 -48.57 0.00 14.09
CA ARG A 418 -47.78 -0.85 13.17
C ARG A 418 -46.28 -0.53 13.22
N ARG A 419 -45.93 0.75 13.43
CA ARG A 419 -44.54 1.21 13.66
C ARG A 419 -43.98 0.69 14.99
N GLU A 420 -44.79 0.65 16.04
CA GLU A 420 -44.39 0.17 17.36
C GLU A 420 -44.14 -1.34 17.37
N GLU A 421 -44.98 -2.11 16.67
CA GLU A 421 -44.75 -3.53 16.42
C GLU A 421 -43.45 -3.78 15.65
N LEU A 422 -43.17 -3.01 14.60
CA LEU A 422 -41.95 -3.17 13.81
C LEU A 422 -40.70 -2.89 14.65
N ARG A 423 -40.73 -1.84 15.49
CA ARG A 423 -39.63 -1.49 16.42
C ARG A 423 -39.40 -2.60 17.45
N LYS A 424 -40.46 -3.17 18.03
CA LYS A 424 -40.35 -4.32 18.95
C LYS A 424 -39.73 -5.53 18.26
N ASN A 425 -40.16 -5.83 17.03
CA ASN A 425 -39.70 -6.99 16.28
C ASN A 425 -38.22 -6.86 15.88
N LEU A 426 -37.79 -5.66 15.44
CA LEU A 426 -36.39 -5.39 15.11
C LEU A 426 -35.47 -5.46 16.34
N ARG A 427 -35.91 -4.90 17.48
CA ARG A 427 -35.17 -5.02 18.76
C ARG A 427 -35.03 -6.47 19.20
N ALA A 428 -36.10 -7.26 19.10
CA ALA A 428 -36.07 -8.69 19.45
C ALA A 428 -35.12 -9.50 18.55
N LYS A 429 -35.16 -9.26 17.23
CA LYS A 429 -34.25 -9.93 16.28
C LYS A 429 -32.78 -9.53 16.51
N PHE A 430 -32.52 -8.26 16.82
CA PHE A 430 -31.18 -7.81 17.15
C PHE A 430 -30.64 -8.48 18.42
N ALA A 431 -31.45 -8.54 19.49
CA ALA A 431 -31.10 -9.24 20.72
C ALA A 431 -30.84 -10.74 20.50
N GLN A 432 -31.64 -11.41 19.66
CA GLN A 432 -31.39 -12.81 19.26
C GLN A 432 -30.07 -12.99 18.52
N MET A 433 -29.69 -12.07 17.64
CA MET A 433 -28.41 -12.13 16.93
C MET A 433 -27.21 -11.88 17.85
N CYS A 434 -27.37 -11.03 18.86
CA CYS A 434 -26.36 -10.82 19.90
C CYS A 434 -26.17 -12.07 20.78
N ASN A 435 -27.26 -12.74 21.20
CA ASN A 435 -27.19 -13.96 22.00
C ASN A 435 -26.69 -15.20 21.22
N ASN A 436 -26.92 -15.24 19.90
CA ASN A 436 -26.38 -16.32 19.06
C ASN A 436 -24.87 -16.19 18.77
N ARG A 437 -24.25 -15.04 19.06
CA ARG A 437 -22.79 -14.87 19.00
C ARG A 437 -22.07 -15.33 20.26
N SER A 438 -22.75 -15.37 21.42
CA SER A 438 -22.17 -15.85 22.69
C SER A 438 -22.13 -17.37 22.83
N HIS A 439 -22.75 -18.14 21.92
CA HIS A 439 -22.71 -19.62 21.90
C HIS A 439 -21.82 -20.23 20.81
N LYS A 440 -21.04 -19.39 20.10
CA LYS A 440 -19.96 -19.83 19.21
C LYS A 440 -18.64 -19.20 19.64
N SER A 441 -18.19 -19.50 20.87
CA SER A 441 -16.77 -19.47 21.24
C SER A 441 -16.34 -20.88 21.59
#